data_AF-A0A7U7C3N9-F1
#
_entry.id   AF-A0A7U7C3N9-F1
#
_cell.length_a   1.000
_cell.length_b   1.000
_cell.length_c   1.000
_cell.angle_alpha   90.00
_cell.angle_beta   90.00
_cell.angle_gamma   90.00
#
_symmetry.space_group_name_H-M   'P 1'
#
loop_
_entity.id
_entity.type
_entity.pdbx_description
1 polymer ?
#
loop_
_entity_poly.entity_id
_entity_poly.type
_entity_poly.pdbx_seq_one_letter_code
_entity_poly.pdbx_strand_id
1 'polypeptide(L)' 'MVTESALGILLKIIKLARSTYYYHLKQLNQVDKNQSIKVEIQEIYYEHKGNYGYRRITLELRNRGFVVNQKKV' A
#
# COMPACT_ATOMS: atom_id res chain seq x y z
N MET A 1 12.08 20.85 -0.66
CA MET A 1 12.98 19.73 -1.02
C MET A 1 13.97 19.57 0.11
N VAL A 2 14.08 18.39 0.74
CA VAL A 2 15.07 18.17 1.81
C VAL A 2 16.47 18.19 1.18
N THR A 3 17.35 19.04 1.69
CA THR A 3 18.74 19.11 1.21
C THR A 3 19.50 17.83 1.61
N GLU A 4 20.41 17.36 0.75
CA GLU A 4 21.25 16.17 1.01
C GLU A 4 22.01 16.26 2.35
N SER A 5 22.37 17.48 2.76
CA SER A 5 22.99 17.76 4.06
C SER A 5 22.06 17.51 5.24
N ALA A 6 20.79 17.90 5.15
CA ALA A 6 19.79 17.68 6.19
C ALA A 6 19.40 16.19 6.32
N LEU A 7 19.31 15.47 5.20
CA LEU A 7 19.00 14.03 5.19
C LEU A 7 20.07 13.22 5.94
N GLY A 8 21.36 13.55 5.74
CA GLY A 8 22.45 12.87 6.43
C GLY A 8 22.39 13.00 7.95
N ILE A 9 21.97 14.16 8.48
CA ILE A 9 21.81 14.39 9.92
C ILE A 9 20.63 13.58 10.46
N LEU A 10 19.49 13.62 9.76
CA LEU A 10 18.29 12.88 10.15
C LEU A 10 18.56 11.37 10.24
N LEU A 11 19.19 10.79 9.21
CA LEU A 11 19.52 9.37 9.17
C LEU A 11 20.46 8.94 10.31
N LYS A 12 21.39 9.80 10.72
CA LYS A 12 22.26 9.56 11.88
C LYS A 12 21.48 9.55 13.20
N ILE A 13 20.56 10.48 13.40
CA ILE A 13 19.74 10.58 14.62
C ILE A 13 18.90 9.32 14.79
N ILE A 14 18.25 8.86 13.72
CA ILE A 14 17.39 7.67 13.74
C ILE A 14 18.17 6.34 13.58
N LYS A 15 19.51 6.40 13.48
CA LYS A 15 20.40 5.24 13.28
C LYS A 15 20.03 4.38 12.07
N LEU A 16 19.67 5.01 10.95
CA LEU A 16 19.32 4.35 9.69
C LEU A 16 20.44 4.50 8.66
N ALA A 17 20.82 3.41 7.99
CA ALA A 17 21.80 3.48 6.91
C ALA A 17 21.22 4.17 5.67
N ARG A 18 22.06 4.94 4.95
CA ARG A 18 21.70 5.59 3.68
C ARG A 18 21.22 4.58 2.63
N SER A 19 21.87 3.42 2.54
CA SER A 19 21.47 2.34 1.63
C SER A 19 20.05 1.86 1.92
N THR A 20 19.70 1.69 3.20
CA THR A 20 18.35 1.29 3.63
C THR A 20 17.32 2.36 3.25
N TYR A 21 17.62 3.64 3.48
CA TYR A 21 16.74 4.74 3.06
C TYR A 21 16.46 4.70 1.56
N TYR A 22 17.50 4.66 0.73
CA TYR A 22 17.35 4.65 -0.72
C TYR A 22 16.72 3.35 -1.26
N TYR A 23 16.94 2.22 -0.59
CA TYR A 23 16.26 0.97 -0.88
C TYR A 23 14.73 1.08 -0.71
N HIS A 24 14.27 1.66 0.42
CA HIS A 24 12.85 1.89 0.65
C HIS A 24 12.29 2.99 -0.25
N LEU A 25 13.04 4.06 -0.50
CA LEU A 25 12.64 5.13 -1.43
C LEU A 25 12.39 4.57 -2.84
N LYS A 26 13.28 3.70 -3.32
CA LYS A 26 13.10 3.01 -4.61
C LYS A 26 11.85 2.15 -4.64
N GLN A 27 11.47 1.52 -3.53
CA GLN A 27 10.23 0.74 -3.44
C GLN A 27 8.98 1.62 -3.40
N LEU A 28 9.02 2.73 -2.66
CA LEU A 28 7.91 3.68 -2.59
C LEU A 28 7.62 4.35 -3.95
N ASN A 29 8.66 4.58 -4.75
CA ASN A 29 8.53 5.14 -6.09
C ASN A 29 8.06 4.12 -7.14
N GLN A 30 7.87 2.85 -6.79
CA GLN A 30 7.32 1.86 -7.71
C GLN A 30 5.80 1.99 -7.80
N VAL A 31 5.28 1.79 -9.01
CA VAL A 31 3.84 1.75 -9.26
C VAL A 31 3.23 0.59 -8.48
N ASP A 32 2.25 0.88 -7.61
CA ASP A 32 1.51 -0.15 -6.91
C ASP A 32 0.59 -0.89 -7.89
N LYS A 33 1.00 -2.10 -8.28
CA LYS A 33 0.26 -2.97 -9.20
C LYS A 33 -1.12 -3.35 -8.67
N ASN A 34 -1.35 -3.25 -7.37
CA ASN A 34 -2.62 -3.59 -6.73
C ASN A 34 -3.44 -2.35 -6.37
N GLN A 35 -3.05 -1.15 -6.84
CA GLN A 35 -3.74 0.10 -6.50
C GLN A 35 -5.24 0.05 -6.86
N SER A 36 -5.58 -0.48 -8.04
CA SER A 36 -6.97 -0.63 -8.48
C SER A 36 -7.78 -1.52 -7.53
N ILE A 37 -7.23 -2.67 -7.15
CA ILE A 37 -7.86 -3.60 -6.22
C ILE A 37 -8.04 -2.96 -4.84
N LYS A 38 -7.05 -2.19 -4.36
CA LYS A 38 -7.15 -1.49 -3.07
C LYS A 38 -8.28 -0.46 -3.06
N VAL A 39 -8.43 0.29 -4.15
CA VAL A 39 -9.53 1.26 -4.32
C VAL A 39 -10.87 0.52 -4.29
N GLU A 40 -11.00 -0.55 -5.07
CA GLU A 40 -12.23 -1.34 -5.11
C GLU A 40 -12.60 -1.94 -3.74
N ILE A 41 -11.62 -2.45 -2.99
CA ILE A 41 -11.82 -2.96 -1.62
C ILE A 41 -12.35 -1.86 -0.71
N GLN A 42 -11.80 -0.64 -0.80
CA GLN A 42 -12.28 0.49 -0.01
C GLN A 42 -13.71 0.86 -0.39
N GLU A 43 -14.04 0.89 -1.67
CA GLU A 43 -15.40 1.17 -2.15
C GLU A 43 -16.40 0.14 -1.61
N ILE A 44 -16.12 -1.16 -1.74
CA ILE A 44 -16.95 -2.24 -1.19
C ILE A 44 -17.11 -2.08 0.33
N TYR A 45 -16.02 -1.77 1.05
CA TYR A 45 -16.06 -1.58 2.49
C TYR A 45 -17.00 -0.42 2.88
N TYR A 46 -16.90 0.72 2.21
CA TYR A 46 -17.74 1.89 2.49
C TYR A 46 -19.20 1.68 2.07
N GLU A 47 -19.44 1.06 0.92
CA GLU A 47 -20.79 0.73 0.43
C GLU A 47 -21.56 -0.12 1.44
N HIS A 48 -20.87 -1.09 2.05
CA HIS A 48 -21.45 -1.94 3.08
C HIS A 48 -21.27 -1.41 4.51
N LYS A 49 -20.90 -0.14 4.68
CA LYS A 49 -20.73 0.55 5.97
C LYS A 49 -19.79 -0.18 6.93
N GLY A 50 -18.76 -0.83 6.39
CA GLY A 50 -17.77 -1.59 7.14
C GLY A 50 -18.24 -2.96 7.66
N ASN A 51 -19.44 -3.42 7.31
CA ASN A 51 -19.97 -4.72 7.76
C ASN A 51 -19.38 -5.93 7.01
N TYR A 52 -18.67 -5.66 5.91
CA TYR A 52 -18.07 -6.70 5.09
C TYR A 52 -16.64 -6.94 5.57
N GLY A 53 -16.41 -8.13 6.14
CA GLY A 53 -15.07 -8.66 6.38
C GLY A 53 -14.46 -9.27 5.12
N TYR A 54 -13.20 -9.67 5.22
CA TYR A 54 -12.38 -10.15 4.08
C TYR A 54 -13.10 -11.15 3.15
N ARG A 55 -13.84 -12.12 3.72
CA ARG A 55 -14.51 -13.17 2.93
C ARG A 55 -15.65 -12.62 2.07
N ARG A 56 -16.40 -11.64 2.60
CA ARG A 56 -17.49 -10.98 1.86
C ARG A 56 -16.92 -10.00 0.82
N ILE A 57 -15.86 -9.27 1.17
CA ILE A 57 -15.14 -8.41 0.22
C ILE A 57 -14.58 -9.23 -0.94
N THR A 58 -13.95 -10.39 -0.68
CA THR A 58 -13.43 -11.27 -1.73
C THR A 58 -14.54 -11.74 -2.68
N LEU A 59 -15.70 -12.11 -2.12
CA LEU A 59 -16.84 -12.54 -2.93
C LEU A 59 -17.33 -11.40 -3.82
N GLU A 60 -17.42 -10.19 -3.28
CA GLU A 60 -17.90 -9.01 -3.99
C GLU A 60 -16.91 -8.55 -5.07
N LEU A 61 -15.61 -8.60 -4.80
CA LEU A 61 -14.57 -8.39 -5.82
C LEU A 61 -14.73 -9.35 -6.99
N ARG A 62 -15.04 -10.63 -6.71
CA ARG A 62 -15.29 -11.63 -7.76
C ARG A 62 -16.57 -11.33 -8.53
N ASN A 63 -17.62 -10.87 -7.86
CA ASN A 63 -18.88 -10.43 -8.50
C ASN A 63 -18.64 -9.26 -9.46
N ARG A 64 -17.73 -8.34 -9.10
CA ARG A 64 -17.30 -7.21 -9.94
C ARG A 64 -16.29 -7.58 -11.03
N GLY A 65 -15.97 -8.87 -11.20
CA GLY A 65 -15.12 -9.38 -12.27
C GLY A 65 -13.62 -9.41 -11.94
N PHE A 66 -13.22 -9.09 -10.71
CA PHE A 66 -11.81 -9.20 -10.30
C PHE A 66 -11.44 -10.63 -9.96
N VAL A 67 -10.43 -11.18 -10.65
CA VAL A 67 -9.84 -12.48 -10.31
C VAL A 67 -8.61 -12.25 -9.43
N VAL A 68 -8.84 -12.18 -8.13
CA VAL A 68 -7.79 -11.99 -7.11
C VAL A 68 -7.72 -13.18 -6.17
N ASN A 69 -6.50 -13.55 -5.80
CA ASN A 69 -6.27 -14.51 -4.74
C ASN A 69 -6.73 -13.91 -3.40
N GLN A 70 -7.40 -14.70 -2.57
CA GLN A 70 -7.82 -14.33 -1.20
C GLN A 70 -6.69 -13.72 -0.35
N LYS A 71 -5.43 -14.13 -0.56
CA LYS A 71 -4.26 -13.57 0.16
C LYS A 71 -3.93 -12.11 -0.20
N LYS A 72 -4.54 -11.57 -1.27
CA LYS A 72 -4.31 -10.21 -1.77
C LYS A 72 -5.46 -9.25 -1.46
N VAL A 73 -6.51 -9.75 -0.83
CA VAL A 73 -7.69 -8.99 -0.37
C VAL A 73 -7.50 -8.64 1.10
#